data_AF-A0A940BHG3-F1
#
_entry.id   AF-A0A940BHG3-F1
#
_cell.length_a   1.000
_cell.length_b   1.000
_cell.length_c   1.000
_cell.angle_alpha   90.00
_cell.angle_beta   90.00
_cell.angle_gamma   90.00
#
_symmetry.space_group_name_H-M   'P 1'
#
loop_
_entity.id
_entity.type
_entity.pdbx_description
1 polymer ?
#
loop_
_entity_poly.entity_id
_entity_poly.type
_entity_poly.pdbx_seq_one_letter_code
_entity_poly.pdbx_strand_id
1 'polypeptide(L)' 'MRADSAKSFGEAIRRRRKELGYTQTFLSQTCGVSVSFLSDLENGKETAELGKSLYLASLLGLDVMLEARG' A
#
# COMPACT_ATOMS: atom_id res chain seq x y z
N MET A 1 5.50 -5.68 11.30
CA MET A 1 4.15 -6.24 11.03
C MET A 1 4.30 -7.30 9.96
N ARG A 2 3.69 -8.47 10.11
CA ARG A 2 3.66 -9.49 9.07
C ARG A 2 2.37 -9.33 8.25
N ALA A 3 2.50 -9.19 6.93
CA ALA A 3 1.36 -9.24 6.02
C ALA A 3 1.25 -10.66 5.46
N ASP A 4 0.11 -11.32 5.66
CA ASP A 4 -0.17 -12.69 5.21
C ASP A 4 -1.31 -12.75 4.18
N SER A 5 -1.89 -11.59 3.88
CA SER A 5 -3.07 -11.42 3.03
C SER A 5 -3.06 -10.04 2.37
N ALA A 6 -3.75 -9.89 1.24
CA ALA A 6 -3.91 -8.60 0.57
C ALA A 6 -4.54 -7.54 1.50
N LYS A 7 -5.47 -7.95 2.37
CA LYS A 7 -6.08 -7.09 3.39
C LYS A 7 -5.06 -6.56 4.41
N SER A 8 -4.28 -7.45 5.04
CA SER A 8 -3.25 -7.03 6.01
C SER A 8 -2.18 -6.12 5.37
N PHE A 9 -1.84 -6.37 4.11
CA PHE A 9 -0.95 -5.49 3.33
C PHE A 9 -1.58 -4.12 3.09
N GLY A 10 -2.81 -4.07 2.59
CA GLY A 10 -3.56 -2.84 2.34
C GLY A 10 -3.75 -1.99 3.60
N GLU A 11 -4.02 -2.63 4.74
CA GLU A 11 -4.11 -1.97 6.04
C GLU A 11 -2.77 -1.34 6.47
N ALA A 12 -1.64 -2.00 6.22
CA ALA A 12 -0.32 -1.45 6.50
C ALA A 12 -0.04 -0.18 5.67
N ILE A 13 -0.37 -0.22 4.37
CA ILE A 13 -0.28 0.94 3.46
C ILE A 13 -1.17 2.09 3.96
N ARG A 14 -2.44 1.80 4.26
CA ARG A 14 -3.40 2.79 4.76
C ARG A 14 -2.95 3.43 6.07
N ARG A 15 -2.45 2.62 7.01
CA ARG A 15 -1.96 3.09 8.31
C ARG A 15 -0.79 4.04 8.08
N ARG A 16 0.19 3.64 7.28
CA ARG A 16 1.37 4.48 7.01
C ARG A 16 1.01 5.78 6.32
N ARG A 17 0.12 5.73 5.33
CA ARG A 17 -0.41 6.94 4.68
C ARG A 17 -1.00 7.92 5.70
N LYS A 18 -1.81 7.42 6.64
CA LYS A 18 -2.45 8.26 7.67
C LYS A 18 -1.44 8.81 8.67
N GLU A 19 -0.42 8.04 9.06
CA GLU A 19 0.68 8.51 9.92
C GLU A 19 1.41 9.70 9.29
N LEU A 20 1.57 9.70 7.97
CA LEU A 20 2.17 10.79 7.21
C LEU A 20 1.19 11.96 6.95
N GLY A 21 -0.07 11.86 7.37
CA GLY A 21 -1.10 12.89 7.15
C GLY A 21 -1.58 13.01 5.70
N TYR A 22 -1.28 12.03 4.85
CA TYR A 22 -1.60 12.09 3.41
C TYR A 22 -3.03 11.64 3.13
N THR A 23 -3.72 12.37 2.24
CA THR A 23 -4.99 11.92 1.67
C THR A 23 -4.75 10.98 0.48
N GLN A 24 -5.74 10.16 0.12
CA GLN A 24 -5.64 9.34 -1.09
C GLN A 24 -5.51 10.20 -2.35
N THR A 25 -6.21 11.34 -2.40
CA THR A 25 -6.11 12.31 -3.50
C THR A 25 -4.70 12.90 -3.60
N PHE A 26 -4.10 13.29 -2.48
CA PHE A 26 -2.73 13.82 -2.45
C PHE A 26 -1.71 12.79 -2.98
N LEU A 27 -1.79 11.54 -2.52
CA LEU A 27 -0.93 10.47 -3.04
C LEU A 27 -1.18 10.18 -4.50
N SER A 28 -2.44 10.17 -4.94
CA SER A 28 -2.78 9.95 -6.35
C SER A 28 -2.11 10.98 -7.27
N GLN A 29 -2.16 12.26 -6.88
CA GLN A 29 -1.53 13.35 -7.63
C GLN A 29 0.00 13.27 -7.65
N THR A 30 0.60 12.80 -6.55
CA THR A 30 2.06 12.77 -6.40
C THR A 30 2.69 11.51 -7.01
N CYS A 31 1.97 10.38 -7.00
CA CYS A 31 2.51 9.06 -7.35
C CYS A 31 2.07 8.58 -8.73
N GLY A 32 1.16 9.28 -9.41
CA GLY A 32 0.64 8.88 -10.71
C GLY A 32 -0.26 7.63 -10.69
N VAL A 33 -0.76 7.24 -9.52
CA VAL A 33 -1.76 6.15 -9.37
C VAL A 33 -3.14 6.74 -9.20
N SER A 34 -4.20 6.05 -9.61
CA SER A 34 -5.57 6.55 -9.41
C SER A 34 -6.00 6.44 -7.94
N VAL A 35 -6.89 7.34 -7.50
CA VAL A 35 -7.55 7.24 -6.19
C VAL A 35 -8.31 5.93 -6.05
N SER A 36 -8.92 5.43 -7.13
CA SER A 36 -9.60 4.12 -7.14
C SER A 36 -8.65 2.98 -6.86
N PHE A 37 -7.45 2.98 -7.46
CA PHE A 37 -6.42 1.98 -7.19
C PHE A 37 -5.96 2.04 -5.73
N LEU A 38 -5.71 3.24 -5.18
CA LEU A 38 -5.35 3.42 -3.78
C LEU A 38 -6.44 2.89 -2.83
N SER A 39 -7.71 3.19 -3.12
CA SER A 39 -8.84 2.68 -2.34
C SER A 39 -8.93 1.15 -2.41
N ASP A 40 -8.85 0.58 -3.61
CA ASP A 40 -8.86 -0.86 -3.84
C ASP A 40 -7.73 -1.56 -3.08
N LEU A 41 -6.51 -1.04 -3.18
CA LEU A 41 -5.33 -1.56 -2.48
C LEU A 41 -5.50 -1.48 -0.97
N GLU A 42 -5.88 -0.31 -0.43
CA GLU A 42 -6.05 -0.09 1.01
C GLU A 42 -7.19 -0.90 1.62
N ASN A 43 -8.17 -1.33 0.82
CA ASN A 43 -9.25 -2.22 1.22
C ASN A 43 -8.90 -3.70 1.01
N GLY A 44 -7.71 -4.01 0.47
CA GLY A 44 -7.22 -5.38 0.34
C GLY A 44 -7.64 -6.13 -0.91
N LYS A 45 -7.90 -5.43 -2.02
CA LYS A 45 -8.22 -6.07 -3.30
C LYS A 45 -7.08 -7.01 -3.72
N GLU A 46 -7.39 -8.30 -3.84
CA GLU A 46 -6.42 -9.34 -4.19
C GLU A 46 -5.79 -9.12 -5.58
N THR A 47 -6.53 -8.51 -6.49
CA THR A 47 -6.08 -8.21 -7.85
C THR A 47 -5.43 -6.83 -7.98
N ALA A 48 -5.08 -6.17 -6.87
CA ALA A 48 -4.26 -4.97 -6.93
C ALA A 48 -2.90 -5.27 -7.57
N GLU A 49 -2.49 -4.44 -8.52
CA GLU A 49 -1.25 -4.63 -9.26
C GLU A 49 -0.04 -4.56 -8.32
N LEU A 50 0.70 -5.68 -8.23
CA LEU A 50 1.81 -5.84 -7.29
C LEU A 50 2.89 -4.77 -7.49
N GLY A 51 3.26 -4.46 -8.73
CA GLY A 51 4.28 -3.45 -9.05
C GLY A 51 3.95 -2.07 -8.47
N LYS A 52 2.73 -1.58 -8.71
CA LYS A 52 2.24 -0.32 -8.12
C LYS A 52 2.13 -0.37 -6.60
N SER A 53 1.79 -1.54 -6.05
CA SER A 53 1.66 -1.74 -4.62
C SER A 53 3.01 -1.65 -3.90
N LEU A 54 4.06 -2.26 -4.47
CA LEU A 54 5.43 -2.16 -3.97
C LEU A 54 5.99 -0.74 -4.13
N TYR A 55 5.71 -0.09 -5.26
CA TYR A 55 6.11 1.31 -5.49
C TYR A 55 5.51 2.25 -4.42
N LEU A 56 4.22 2.11 -4.12
CA LEU A 56 3.57 2.88 -3.06
C LEU A 56 4.15 2.60 -1.68
N ALA A 57 4.46 1.33 -1.37
CA ALA A 57 5.11 0.99 -0.10
C ALA A 57 6.43 1.76 0.07
N SER A 58 7.28 1.73 -0.97
CA SER A 58 8.56 2.45 -0.99
C SER A 58 8.37 3.96 -0.83
N LEU A 59 7.41 4.56 -1.55
CA LEU A 59 7.13 6.00 -1.46
C LEU A 59 6.64 6.43 -0.07
N LEU A 60 5.93 5.55 0.63
CA LEU A 60 5.49 5.76 2.00
C LEU A 60 6.59 5.48 3.04
N GLY A 61 7.81 5.16 2.60
CA GLY A 61 8.95 4.82 3.46
C GLY A 61 8.79 3.48 4.16
N LEU A 62 8.19 2.49 3.48
CA LEU A 62 8.07 1.11 3.95
C LEU A 62 9.00 0.20 3.16
N ASP A 63 9.71 -0.67 3.88
CA ASP A 63 10.43 -1.78 3.28
C ASP A 63 9.56 -3.03 3.22
N VAL A 64 9.57 -3.71 2.06
CA VAL A 64 8.93 -5.01 1.88
C VAL A 64 10.02 -6.07 1.85
N MET A 65 10.04 -6.93 2.87
CA MET A 65 11.06 -7.97 3.03
C MET A 65 10.43 -9.36 2.82
N LEU A 66 11.20 -10.27 2.22
CA LEU A 66 10.81 -11.67 2.03
C LEU A 66 11.66 -12.56 2.94
N GLU A 67 11.00 -13.38 3.74
CA GLU A 67 11.64 -14.31 4.67
C GLU A 67 11.01 -15.70 4.52
N ALA A 68 11.83 -16.75 4.68
CA ALA A 68 11.33 -18.13 4.66
C ALA A 68 10.38 -18.36 5.85
N ARG A 69 9.30 -19.12 5.63
CA ARG A 69 8.43 -19.54 6.73
C ARG A 69 9.17 -20.61 7.53
N GLY A 70 9.43 -20.33 8.80
CA GLY A 70 9.77 -21.29 9.85
C GLY A 70 8.55 -21.58 10.71
#